data_AF-A0A840WNQ0-F1
#
_entry.id   AF-A0A840WNQ0-F1
#
_cell.length_a   1.000
_cell.length_b   1.000
_cell.length_c   1.000
_cell.angle_alpha   90.00
_cell.angle_beta   90.00
_cell.angle_gamma   90.00
#
_symmetry.space_group_name_H-M   'P 1'
#
loop_
_entity.id
_entity.type
_entity.pdbx_description
1 polymer ?
#
loop_
_entity_poly.entity_id
_entity_poly.type
_entity_poly.pdbx_seq_one_letter_code
_entity_poly.pdbx_strand_id
1 'polypeptide(L)'
;MPPGGMPPGGMPPGGPPPPGGPGGPGQFSGPPPPLPPLGLFKSKVGRRAALLNLSGVGAGFFHLRSWVFFGINLAGTIGLLVAAAIMDAADNLLTWAPVLLAWVLLTVVVGLFVGRQHERRQMSRGEQPVVKGKPVVLAACLVVVMILSLVGVWQTGEWRLRVADAAHARGDCDTAIDVYGQVESGFQLSMSPSLMNKARAGSEACHLLDRAQRDVASESYDHAIDSYIEYFEHDASRWEDTDGSVAEIHFNYAGQLATEAEQLYSSAATDEEFEEAREAYRQAQETYSFVAEDFSDTPSASDVPTALTELYDETTADYAGENWCAAFDQIGIFDDLDWDAAPGVAERIEEERPDSALNCGWAQIDSGDLEDAEETVAYLEANYPDYDVDGIEELERYVGAAYIEREMDQATLIASNDIEGSPYETGGGDKVSIQYVNYTDDEMRFLYLGPDGAHGEVTIDPCDDCDTSAPPSSTSCLDDPNAMDLELDPGKYRVLIGSTGGSIFDRPLEGEVDMKAGDVYADCIYISSD
;
A
#
# COMPACT_ATOMS: atom_id res chain seq x y z
N MET A 1 25.26 -83.40 -53.18
CA MET A 1 26.43 -82.76 -53.80
C MET A 1 27.57 -82.75 -52.80
N PRO A 2 28.68 -83.45 -53.08
CA PRO A 2 29.99 -83.31 -52.43
C PRO A 2 30.78 -82.18 -53.16
N PRO A 3 32.12 -82.05 -53.09
CA PRO A 3 33.15 -82.27 -52.02
C PRO A 3 34.10 -81.05 -51.86
N GLY A 4 34.99 -80.99 -50.86
CA GLY A 4 36.42 -81.34 -51.01
C GLY A 4 37.32 -80.12 -50.68
N GLY A 5 38.55 -80.19 -50.17
CA GLY A 5 39.43 -81.31 -49.87
C GLY A 5 40.65 -80.86 -49.02
N MET A 6 41.08 -81.81 -48.19
CA MET A 6 42.34 -82.13 -47.49
C MET A 6 43.68 -81.91 -48.28
N PRO A 7 44.94 -82.15 -47.77
CA PRO A 7 45.45 -82.49 -46.41
C PRO A 7 46.93 -81.96 -46.12
N PRO A 8 47.91 -82.70 -45.48
CA PRO A 8 48.80 -82.16 -44.44
C PRO A 8 50.31 -82.40 -44.74
N GLY A 9 51.18 -82.16 -43.76
CA GLY A 9 52.57 -82.67 -43.76
C GLY A 9 53.41 -81.92 -42.72
N GLY A 10 54.29 -82.51 -41.92
CA GLY A 10 54.71 -83.88 -41.70
C GLY A 10 55.73 -83.80 -40.56
N MET A 11 55.66 -84.71 -39.58
CA MET A 11 56.74 -84.90 -38.60
C MET A 11 57.87 -85.72 -39.23
N PRO A 12 59.09 -85.64 -38.68
CA PRO A 12 59.91 -86.83 -38.49
C PRO A 12 60.15 -87.14 -37.00
N PRO A 13 60.24 -88.45 -36.65
CA PRO A 13 60.44 -88.94 -35.30
C PRO A 13 61.91 -89.31 -35.01
N GLY A 14 62.22 -89.53 -33.73
CA GLY A 14 63.19 -90.56 -33.32
C GLY A 14 64.46 -90.09 -32.62
N GLY A 15 64.63 -90.55 -31.36
CA GLY A 15 65.90 -90.53 -30.63
C GLY A 15 65.74 -90.84 -29.13
N PRO A 16 66.08 -92.05 -28.64
CA PRO A 16 66.00 -92.45 -27.22
C PRO A 16 67.20 -91.93 -26.37
N PRO A 17 67.16 -92.11 -25.04
CA PRO A 17 67.96 -91.35 -24.07
C PRO A 17 69.34 -91.97 -23.78
N PRO A 18 70.26 -91.22 -23.15
CA PRO A 18 71.30 -91.81 -22.34
C PRO A 18 71.16 -91.47 -20.83
N PRO A 19 71.61 -92.38 -19.95
CA PRO A 19 71.56 -92.26 -18.49
C PRO A 19 72.85 -91.66 -17.91
N GLY A 20 72.74 -91.11 -16.70
CA GLY A 20 73.72 -91.21 -15.60
C GLY A 20 75.13 -90.62 -15.77
N GLY A 21 75.53 -89.73 -14.86
CA GLY A 21 76.95 -89.44 -14.63
C GLY A 21 77.21 -88.25 -13.69
N PRO A 22 77.87 -88.41 -12.53
CA PRO A 22 77.94 -87.43 -11.44
C PRO A 22 79.19 -86.53 -11.49
N GLY A 23 79.10 -85.35 -10.86
CA GLY A 23 80.24 -84.66 -10.27
C GLY A 23 80.67 -83.35 -10.95
N GLY A 24 80.68 -82.25 -10.18
CA GLY A 24 81.36 -81.00 -10.55
C GLY A 24 80.85 -79.79 -9.75
N PRO A 25 81.53 -79.38 -8.66
CA PRO A 25 81.13 -78.24 -7.84
C PRO A 25 81.62 -76.91 -8.44
N GLY A 26 80.80 -75.87 -8.26
CA GLY A 26 81.29 -74.49 -8.16
C GLY A 26 81.72 -73.81 -9.47
N GLN A 27 80.82 -73.05 -10.06
CA GLN A 27 81.22 -71.80 -10.71
C GLN A 27 80.20 -70.71 -10.37
N PHE A 28 80.58 -69.89 -9.40
CA PHE A 28 79.94 -68.62 -9.08
C PHE A 28 79.91 -67.77 -10.35
N SER A 29 78.72 -67.63 -10.96
CA SER A 29 78.47 -66.56 -11.92
C SER A 29 78.46 -65.24 -11.15
N GLY A 30 79.32 -64.32 -11.59
CA GLY A 30 79.49 -63.02 -10.96
C GLY A 30 78.17 -62.23 -10.86
N PRO A 31 78.12 -61.23 -9.96
CA PRO A 31 76.95 -60.38 -9.81
C PRO A 31 76.55 -59.76 -11.16
N PRO A 32 75.24 -59.71 -11.48
CA PRO A 32 74.77 -59.04 -12.69
C PRO A 32 75.27 -57.59 -12.71
N PRO A 33 75.63 -57.04 -13.89
CA PRO A 33 76.13 -55.67 -13.99
C PRO A 33 75.12 -54.67 -13.40
N PRO A 34 75.60 -53.63 -12.70
CA PRO A 34 74.72 -52.62 -12.13
C PRO A 34 73.91 -51.95 -13.24
N LEU A 35 72.58 -51.97 -13.10
CA LEU A 35 71.67 -51.30 -14.02
C LEU A 35 71.99 -49.79 -14.05
N PRO A 36 72.03 -49.16 -15.25
CA PRO A 36 72.34 -47.74 -15.36
C PRO A 36 71.31 -46.87 -14.62
N PRO A 37 71.73 -45.72 -14.04
CA PRO A 37 70.81 -44.83 -13.34
C PRO A 37 69.81 -44.20 -14.32
N LEU A 38 68.58 -44.72 -14.38
CA LEU A 38 67.50 -44.04 -15.07
C LEU A 38 67.11 -42.77 -14.31
N GLY A 39 67.30 -41.59 -14.89
CA GLY A 39 66.78 -40.33 -14.36
C GLY A 39 65.24 -40.31 -14.33
N LEU A 40 64.64 -39.53 -13.42
CA LEU A 40 63.19 -39.48 -13.19
C LEU A 40 62.39 -39.26 -14.49
N PHE A 41 62.82 -38.31 -15.31
CA PHE A 41 62.17 -37.95 -16.58
C PHE A 41 62.63 -38.79 -17.79
N LYS A 42 63.66 -39.63 -17.63
CA LYS A 42 64.16 -40.49 -18.71
C LYS A 42 63.30 -41.75 -18.90
N SER A 43 62.53 -42.14 -17.88
CA SER A 43 61.58 -43.25 -17.95
C SER A 43 60.48 -42.96 -18.98
N LYS A 44 60.36 -43.80 -20.02
CA LYS A 44 59.27 -43.68 -21.01
C LYS A 44 57.93 -44.09 -20.40
N VAL A 45 57.95 -45.14 -19.57
CA VAL A 45 56.78 -45.67 -18.86
C VAL A 45 56.28 -44.69 -17.80
N GLY A 46 57.19 -44.09 -17.02
CA GLY A 46 56.87 -43.06 -16.03
C GLY A 46 56.23 -41.83 -16.64
N ARG A 47 56.79 -41.27 -17.73
CA ARG A 47 56.21 -40.11 -18.42
C ARG A 47 54.80 -40.38 -18.95
N ARG A 48 54.55 -41.58 -19.47
CA ARG A 48 53.21 -41.97 -19.94
C ARG A 48 52.22 -42.09 -18.79
N ALA A 49 52.60 -42.74 -17.69
CA ALA A 49 51.75 -42.82 -16.51
C ALA A 49 51.43 -41.43 -15.95
N ALA A 50 52.43 -40.53 -15.93
CA ALA A 50 52.26 -39.14 -15.52
C ALA A 50 51.30 -38.37 -16.42
N LEU A 51 51.47 -38.46 -17.74
CA LEU A 51 50.56 -37.84 -18.72
C LEU A 51 49.13 -38.40 -18.64
N LEU A 52 48.99 -39.70 -18.39
CA LEU A 52 47.69 -40.33 -18.19
C LEU A 52 47.04 -39.90 -16.87
N ASN A 53 47.82 -39.62 -15.83
CA ASN A 53 47.30 -39.13 -14.53
C ASN A 53 46.91 -37.65 -14.56
N LEU A 54 47.30 -36.88 -15.57
CA LEU A 54 46.78 -35.51 -15.77
C LEU A 54 45.25 -35.47 -15.93
N SER A 55 44.62 -36.59 -16.27
CA SER A 55 43.16 -36.70 -16.29
C SER A 55 42.51 -36.68 -14.90
N GLY A 56 43.28 -36.75 -13.81
CA GLY A 56 42.78 -36.75 -12.42
C GLY A 56 42.11 -38.05 -11.96
N VAL A 57 41.81 -38.98 -12.88
CA VAL A 57 41.15 -40.28 -12.58
C VAL A 57 42.13 -41.46 -12.41
N GLY A 58 43.43 -41.20 -12.37
CA GLY A 58 44.43 -42.25 -12.09
C GLY A 58 44.68 -43.24 -13.23
N ALA A 59 44.35 -42.87 -14.47
CA ALA A 59 44.47 -43.74 -15.64
C ALA A 59 45.90 -44.27 -15.85
N GLY A 60 46.92 -43.53 -15.40
CA GLY A 60 48.31 -43.97 -15.39
C GLY A 60 48.57 -45.13 -14.45
N PHE A 61 47.99 -45.14 -13.25
CA PHE A 61 48.10 -46.26 -12.31
C PHE A 61 47.39 -47.51 -12.81
N PHE A 62 46.21 -47.33 -13.43
CA PHE A 62 45.50 -48.41 -14.11
C PHE A 62 46.32 -49.02 -15.25
N HIS A 63 46.96 -48.17 -16.08
CA HIS A 63 47.83 -48.62 -17.16
C HIS A 63 49.04 -49.43 -16.66
N LEU A 64 49.61 -49.03 -15.52
CA LEU A 64 50.70 -49.77 -14.85
C LEU A 64 50.20 -51.04 -14.12
N ARG A 65 48.89 -51.32 -14.15
CA ARG A 65 48.23 -52.41 -13.42
C ARG A 65 48.47 -52.34 -11.92
N SER A 66 48.66 -51.13 -11.40
CA SER A 66 48.99 -50.87 -10.00
C SER A 66 47.71 -50.60 -9.20
N TRP A 67 46.96 -51.67 -8.93
CA TRP A 67 45.62 -51.59 -8.34
C TRP A 67 45.56 -50.84 -7.01
N VAL A 68 46.60 -50.94 -6.18
CA VAL A 68 46.66 -50.22 -4.89
C VAL A 68 46.70 -48.70 -5.11
N PHE A 69 47.62 -48.21 -5.95
CA PHE A 69 47.73 -46.77 -6.21
C PHE A 69 46.54 -46.24 -7.03
N PHE A 70 45.98 -47.06 -7.91
CA PHE A 70 44.73 -46.71 -8.60
C PHE A 70 43.57 -46.56 -7.61
N GLY A 71 43.41 -47.51 -6.68
CA GLY A 71 42.38 -47.44 -5.63
C GLY A 71 42.55 -46.22 -4.73
N ILE A 72 43.77 -45.91 -4.28
CA ILE A 72 44.06 -44.71 -3.46
C ILE A 72 43.75 -43.43 -4.23
N ASN A 73 44.16 -43.35 -5.50
CA ASN A 73 43.86 -42.16 -6.30
C ASN A 73 42.36 -42.00 -6.52
N LEU A 74 41.64 -43.07 -6.86
CA LEU A 74 40.20 -43.02 -7.06
C LEU A 74 39.48 -42.60 -5.78
N ALA A 75 39.84 -43.20 -4.63
CA ALA A 75 39.27 -42.83 -3.33
C ALA A 75 39.57 -41.37 -2.97
N GLY A 76 40.80 -40.90 -3.21
CA GLY A 76 41.18 -39.51 -2.97
C GLY A 76 40.46 -38.53 -3.89
N THR A 77 40.36 -38.82 -5.19
CA THR A 77 39.63 -37.99 -6.15
C THR A 77 38.13 -37.94 -5.81
N ILE A 78 37.50 -39.09 -5.51
CA ILE A 78 36.11 -39.13 -5.08
C ILE A 78 35.93 -38.35 -3.77
N GLY A 79 36.79 -38.59 -2.77
CA GLY A 79 36.71 -37.87 -1.49
C GLY A 79 36.87 -36.36 -1.64
N LEU A 80 37.75 -35.91 -2.54
CA LEU A 80 37.98 -34.49 -2.78
C LEU A 80 36.83 -33.85 -3.57
N LEU A 81 36.23 -34.56 -4.52
CA LEU A 81 35.01 -34.11 -5.22
C LEU A 81 33.81 -34.04 -4.28
N VAL A 82 33.63 -35.05 -3.42
CA VAL A 82 32.57 -35.04 -2.39
C VAL A 82 32.79 -33.91 -1.39
N ALA A 83 34.03 -33.68 -0.94
CA ALA A 83 34.35 -32.58 -0.04
C ALA A 83 34.11 -31.21 -0.71
N ALA A 84 34.54 -31.05 -1.97
CA ALA A 84 34.32 -29.85 -2.76
C ALA A 84 32.82 -29.55 -2.91
N ALA A 85 32.01 -30.58 -3.13
CA ALA A 85 30.57 -30.45 -3.21
C ALA A 85 29.91 -30.05 -1.89
N ILE A 86 30.33 -30.66 -0.77
CA ILE A 86 29.77 -30.36 0.56
C ILE A 86 30.14 -28.93 1.00
N MET A 87 31.30 -28.43 0.58
CA MET A 87 31.82 -27.11 0.96
C MET A 87 31.66 -26.04 -0.12
N ASP A 88 30.66 -26.22 -0.99
CA ASP A 88 30.28 -25.26 -2.03
C ASP A 88 31.44 -24.72 -2.87
N ALA A 89 32.13 -25.65 -3.54
CA ALA A 89 33.28 -25.31 -4.38
C ALA A 89 32.95 -24.42 -5.57
N ALA A 90 31.68 -24.35 -5.98
CA ALA A 90 31.23 -23.47 -7.04
C ALA A 90 31.40 -21.99 -6.63
N ASP A 91 30.99 -21.66 -5.41
CA ASP A 91 31.06 -20.29 -4.88
C ASP A 91 32.47 -19.95 -4.36
N ASN A 92 33.29 -20.96 -4.05
CA ASN A 92 34.66 -20.82 -3.57
C ASN A 92 35.70 -21.35 -4.57
N LEU A 93 35.51 -21.07 -5.86
CA LEU A 93 36.34 -21.59 -6.94
C LEU A 93 37.84 -21.31 -6.73
N LEU A 94 38.18 -20.12 -6.22
CA LEU A 94 39.55 -19.69 -5.92
C LEU A 94 40.24 -20.57 -4.86
N THR A 95 39.47 -21.14 -3.93
CA THR A 95 39.96 -22.04 -2.89
C THR A 95 40.11 -23.46 -3.41
N TRP A 96 39.14 -23.94 -4.19
CA TRP A 96 39.09 -25.34 -4.62
C TRP A 96 39.92 -25.65 -5.85
N ALA A 97 40.05 -24.72 -6.79
CA ALA A 97 40.90 -24.88 -7.97
C ALA A 97 42.36 -25.24 -7.61
N PRO A 98 43.07 -24.54 -6.69
CA PRO A 98 44.44 -24.90 -6.34
C PRO A 98 44.53 -26.23 -5.60
N VAL A 99 43.52 -26.60 -4.78
CA VAL A 99 43.49 -27.89 -4.06
C VAL A 99 43.37 -29.05 -5.05
N LEU A 100 42.42 -28.97 -6.00
CA LEU A 100 42.25 -29.96 -7.06
C LEU A 100 43.49 -30.04 -7.95
N LEU A 101 44.06 -28.90 -8.32
CA LEU A 101 45.28 -28.84 -9.12
C LEU A 101 46.48 -29.45 -8.39
N ALA A 102 46.63 -29.16 -7.09
CA ALA A 102 47.67 -29.76 -6.25
C ALA A 102 47.51 -31.28 -6.15
N TRP A 103 46.28 -31.78 -6.02
CA TRP A 103 45.99 -33.22 -6.04
C TRP A 103 46.36 -33.85 -7.37
N VAL A 104 45.97 -33.26 -8.50
CA VAL A 104 46.34 -33.76 -9.83
C VAL A 104 47.86 -33.78 -9.99
N LEU A 105 48.55 -32.68 -9.65
CA LEU A 105 50.01 -32.61 -9.72
C LEU A 105 50.68 -33.67 -8.83
N LEU A 106 50.18 -33.90 -7.62
CA LEU A 106 50.65 -34.96 -6.74
C LEU A 106 50.55 -36.34 -7.42
N THR A 107 49.43 -36.63 -8.07
CA THR A 107 49.22 -37.92 -8.74
C THR A 107 50.07 -38.10 -10.00
N VAL A 108 50.39 -37.01 -10.69
CA VAL A 108 51.35 -36.97 -11.81
C VAL A 108 52.75 -37.30 -11.29
N VAL A 109 53.19 -36.66 -10.20
CA VAL A 109 54.50 -36.90 -9.58
C VAL A 109 54.60 -38.35 -9.09
N VAL A 110 53.61 -38.84 -8.35
CA VAL A 110 53.57 -40.25 -7.89
C VAL A 110 53.56 -41.21 -9.09
N GLY A 111 52.84 -40.89 -10.17
CA GLY A 111 52.85 -41.64 -11.43
C GLY A 111 54.26 -41.76 -12.05
N LEU A 112 55.05 -40.68 -12.05
CA LEU A 112 56.45 -40.71 -12.51
C LEU A 112 57.29 -41.69 -11.69
N PHE A 113 57.16 -41.64 -10.35
CA PHE A 113 57.91 -42.52 -9.44
C PHE A 113 57.51 -43.99 -9.58
N VAL A 114 56.21 -44.29 -9.55
CA VAL A 114 55.67 -45.65 -9.65
C VAL A 114 55.99 -46.26 -11.02
N GLY A 115 55.86 -45.49 -12.11
CA GLY A 115 56.21 -45.95 -13.45
C GLY A 115 57.71 -46.24 -13.61
N ARG A 116 58.58 -45.42 -13.02
CA ARG A 116 60.03 -45.67 -12.99
C ARG A 116 60.36 -46.95 -12.20
N GLN A 117 59.71 -47.17 -11.07
CA GLN A 117 59.91 -48.39 -10.28
C GLN A 117 59.44 -49.64 -11.04
N HIS A 118 58.32 -49.53 -11.76
CA HIS A 118 57.78 -50.60 -12.60
C HIS A 118 58.74 -50.97 -13.75
N GLU A 119 59.27 -49.97 -14.46
CA GLU A 119 60.25 -50.18 -15.54
C GLU A 119 61.52 -50.85 -15.02
N ARG A 120 62.02 -50.44 -13.85
CA ARG A 120 63.17 -51.09 -13.19
C ARG A 120 62.90 -52.57 -12.88
N ARG A 121 61.72 -52.90 -12.39
CA ARG A 121 61.33 -54.30 -12.11
C ARG A 121 61.25 -55.13 -13.38
N GLN A 122 60.71 -54.59 -14.47
CA GLN A 122 60.67 -55.27 -15.78
C GLN A 122 62.08 -55.49 -16.34
N MET A 123 62.96 -54.48 -16.29
CA MET A 123 64.35 -54.60 -16.72
C MET A 123 65.13 -55.64 -15.90
N SER A 124 64.88 -55.72 -14.59
CA SER A 124 65.50 -56.77 -13.75
C SER A 124 65.03 -58.20 -14.08
N ARG A 125 63.90 -58.34 -14.79
CA ARG A 125 63.37 -59.63 -15.28
C ARG A 125 63.75 -59.92 -16.75
N GLY A 126 64.50 -59.02 -17.40
CA GLY A 126 64.92 -59.18 -18.81
C GLY A 126 63.83 -58.87 -19.84
N GLU A 127 62.67 -58.34 -19.44
CA GLU A 127 61.60 -57.97 -20.35
C GLU A 127 61.87 -56.58 -20.97
N GLN A 128 61.83 -56.49 -22.31
CA GLN A 128 61.85 -55.19 -22.98
C GLN A 128 60.44 -54.56 -22.97
N PRO A 129 60.29 -53.31 -22.53
CA PRO A 129 58.98 -52.66 -22.48
C PRO A 129 58.43 -52.47 -23.89
N VAL A 130 57.35 -53.17 -24.22
CA VAL A 130 56.68 -53.04 -25.53
C VAL A 130 55.83 -51.78 -25.51
N VAL A 131 56.31 -50.74 -26.19
CA VAL A 131 55.73 -49.40 -26.20
C VAL A 131 54.58 -49.34 -27.21
N LYS A 132 53.35 -49.72 -26.84
CA LYS A 132 52.15 -49.46 -27.67
C LYS A 132 51.69 -48.00 -27.53
N GLY A 133 51.46 -47.31 -28.65
CA GLY A 133 51.18 -45.85 -28.70
C GLY A 133 49.73 -45.40 -28.48
N LYS A 134 48.79 -46.32 -28.26
CA LYS A 134 47.35 -46.01 -28.21
C LYS A 134 46.75 -45.43 -26.90
N PRO A 135 47.40 -45.40 -25.70
CA PRO A 135 46.70 -45.03 -24.47
C PRO A 135 46.51 -43.52 -24.24
N VAL A 136 47.32 -42.66 -24.87
CA VAL A 136 47.26 -41.19 -24.63
C VAL A 136 46.01 -40.55 -25.25
N VAL A 137 45.60 -41.02 -26.44
CA VAL A 137 44.39 -40.53 -27.11
C VAL A 137 43.14 -40.86 -26.29
N LEU A 138 43.08 -42.07 -25.71
CA LEU A 138 41.95 -42.48 -24.87
C LEU A 138 41.77 -41.57 -23.63
N ALA A 139 42.88 -41.22 -22.96
CA ALA A 139 42.81 -40.35 -21.79
C ALA A 139 42.42 -38.91 -22.14
N ALA A 140 42.93 -38.37 -23.26
CA ALA A 140 42.51 -37.06 -23.75
C ALA A 140 41.02 -37.04 -24.10
N CYS A 141 40.51 -38.08 -24.77
CA CYS A 141 39.08 -38.21 -25.05
C CYS A 141 38.24 -38.28 -23.77
N LEU A 142 38.68 -39.01 -22.75
CA LEU A 142 37.94 -39.10 -21.48
C LEU A 142 37.85 -37.76 -20.74
N VAL A 143 38.94 -36.97 -20.73
CA VAL A 143 38.93 -35.63 -20.13
C VAL A 143 37.99 -34.70 -20.89
N VAL A 144 38.04 -34.71 -22.22
CA VAL A 144 37.16 -33.88 -23.06
C VAL A 144 35.69 -34.28 -22.85
N VAL A 145 35.37 -35.57 -22.83
CA VAL A 145 34.00 -36.04 -22.55
C VAL A 145 33.54 -35.60 -21.17
N MET A 146 34.37 -35.71 -20.14
CA MET A 146 34.02 -35.29 -18.78
C MET A 146 33.77 -33.78 -18.69
N ILE A 147 34.61 -32.95 -19.32
CA ILE A 147 34.42 -31.50 -19.40
C ILE A 147 33.14 -31.17 -20.16
N LEU A 148 32.91 -31.78 -21.33
CA LEU A 148 31.71 -31.56 -22.13
C LEU A 148 30.44 -31.99 -21.40
N SER A 149 30.47 -33.08 -20.63
CA SER A 149 29.35 -33.51 -19.79
C SER A 149 29.08 -32.50 -18.67
N LEU A 150 30.12 -32.02 -17.98
CA LEU A 150 29.96 -31.08 -16.88
C LEU A 150 29.48 -29.70 -17.37
N VAL A 151 30.05 -29.19 -18.46
CA VAL A 151 29.59 -27.97 -19.13
C VAL A 151 28.17 -28.13 -19.67
N GLY A 152 27.85 -29.29 -20.25
CA GLY A 152 26.51 -29.57 -20.77
C GLY A 152 25.44 -29.57 -19.68
N VAL A 153 25.73 -30.19 -18.52
CA VAL A 153 24.82 -30.17 -17.36
C VAL A 153 24.65 -28.73 -16.84
N TRP A 154 25.75 -27.99 -16.68
CA TRP A 154 25.69 -26.62 -16.18
C TRP A 154 24.94 -25.67 -17.12
N GLN A 155 25.25 -25.69 -18.42
CA GLN A 155 24.56 -24.88 -19.43
C GLN A 155 23.05 -25.21 -19.52
N THR A 156 22.68 -26.48 -19.32
CA THR A 156 21.27 -26.88 -19.28
C THR A 156 20.57 -26.28 -18.06
N GLY A 157 21.23 -26.23 -16.90
CA GLY A 157 20.69 -25.64 -15.67
C GLY A 157 20.45 -24.14 -15.81
N GLU A 158 21.45 -23.40 -16.28
CA GLU A 158 21.31 -21.95 -16.51
C GLU A 158 20.27 -21.63 -17.59
N TRP A 159 20.14 -22.47 -18.62
CA TRP A 159 19.10 -22.28 -19.62
C TRP A 159 17.71 -22.48 -19.02
N ARG A 160 17.51 -23.53 -18.21
CA ARG A 160 16.23 -23.77 -17.53
C ARG A 160 15.88 -22.67 -16.54
N LEU A 161 16.85 -22.17 -15.77
CA LEU A 161 16.62 -21.01 -14.90
C LEU A 161 16.19 -19.79 -15.70
N ARG A 162 16.85 -19.47 -16.82
CA ARG A 162 16.41 -18.35 -17.67
C ARG A 162 15.01 -18.53 -18.24
N VAL A 163 14.60 -19.76 -18.53
CA VAL A 163 13.23 -20.06 -18.96
C VAL A 163 12.24 -19.83 -17.82
N ALA A 164 12.58 -20.28 -16.60
CA ALA A 164 11.77 -20.04 -15.40
C ALA A 164 11.67 -18.55 -15.07
N ASP A 165 12.80 -17.83 -15.04
CA ASP A 165 12.86 -16.39 -14.79
C ASP A 165 12.06 -15.62 -15.84
N ALA A 166 12.11 -16.03 -17.11
CA ALA A 166 11.30 -15.40 -18.16
C ALA A 166 9.80 -15.69 -18.00
N ALA A 167 9.40 -16.86 -17.50
CA ALA A 167 8.01 -17.14 -17.17
C ALA A 167 7.54 -16.31 -15.97
N HIS A 168 8.35 -16.27 -14.91
CA HIS A 168 8.13 -15.45 -13.71
C HIS A 168 8.01 -13.96 -14.06
N ALA A 169 8.88 -13.42 -14.91
CA ALA A 169 8.81 -12.04 -15.36
C ALA A 169 7.53 -11.69 -16.15
N ARG A 170 6.83 -12.69 -16.70
CA ARG A 170 5.52 -12.53 -17.35
C ARG A 170 4.34 -12.78 -16.41
N GLY A 171 4.58 -13.04 -15.12
CA GLY A 171 3.55 -13.43 -14.16
C GLY A 171 3.03 -14.87 -14.32
N ASP A 172 3.67 -15.70 -15.15
CA ASP A 172 3.29 -17.11 -15.37
C ASP A 172 3.91 -18.01 -14.30
N CYS A 173 3.40 -17.88 -13.07
CA CYS A 173 3.89 -18.55 -11.88
C CYS A 173 3.79 -20.07 -11.97
N ASP A 174 2.71 -20.60 -12.54
CA ASP A 174 2.52 -22.05 -12.75
C ASP A 174 3.67 -22.65 -13.56
N THR A 175 3.99 -22.05 -14.71
CA THR A 175 5.10 -22.52 -15.55
C THR A 175 6.45 -22.29 -14.87
N ALA A 176 6.64 -21.15 -14.22
CA ALA A 176 7.89 -20.84 -13.53
C ALA A 176 8.19 -21.82 -12.40
N ILE A 177 7.21 -22.11 -11.53
CA ILE A 177 7.33 -23.05 -10.41
C ILE A 177 7.65 -24.46 -10.91
N ASP A 178 6.98 -24.95 -11.96
CA ASP A 178 7.32 -26.27 -12.54
C ASP A 178 8.77 -26.32 -13.02
N VAL A 179 9.23 -25.29 -13.75
CA VAL A 179 10.61 -25.24 -14.26
C VAL A 179 11.63 -25.07 -13.13
N TYR A 180 11.36 -24.25 -12.11
CA TYR A 180 12.21 -24.15 -10.91
C TYR A 180 12.30 -25.49 -10.17
N GLY A 181 11.18 -26.20 -9.99
CA GLY A 181 11.14 -27.53 -9.38
C GLY A 181 11.92 -28.59 -10.17
N GLN A 182 11.91 -28.49 -11.50
CA GLN A 182 12.76 -29.33 -12.37
C GLN A 182 14.26 -29.02 -12.19
N VAL A 183 14.63 -27.75 -11.97
CA VAL A 183 16.02 -27.37 -11.66
C VAL A 183 16.41 -27.90 -10.27
N GLU A 184 15.55 -27.76 -9.26
CA GLU A 184 15.83 -28.28 -7.93
C GLU A 184 16.02 -29.80 -7.94
N SER A 185 15.06 -30.55 -8.50
CA SER A 185 15.11 -32.02 -8.56
C SER A 185 16.24 -32.55 -9.46
N GLY A 186 16.51 -31.90 -10.59
CA GLY A 186 17.57 -32.30 -11.53
C GLY A 186 18.99 -32.07 -11.01
N PHE A 187 19.19 -31.03 -10.20
CA PHE A 187 20.52 -30.60 -9.73
C PHE A 187 20.86 -31.04 -8.29
N GLN A 188 19.94 -31.69 -7.58
CA GLN A 188 20.22 -32.36 -6.29
C GLN A 188 21.43 -33.31 -6.38
N LEU A 189 21.65 -33.94 -7.53
CA LEU A 189 22.76 -34.87 -7.75
C LEU A 189 24.05 -34.21 -8.26
N SER A 190 23.96 -33.04 -8.89
CA SER A 190 25.10 -32.36 -9.51
C SER A 190 25.81 -31.35 -8.60
N MET A 191 25.36 -31.21 -7.34
CA MET A 191 26.08 -30.49 -6.28
C MET A 191 26.33 -29.00 -6.61
N SER A 192 25.31 -28.27 -7.06
CA SER A 192 25.36 -26.81 -7.22
C SER A 192 24.33 -26.13 -6.31
N PRO A 193 24.70 -25.82 -5.05
CA PRO A 193 23.80 -25.20 -4.08
C PRO A 193 23.25 -23.85 -4.55
N SER A 194 24.06 -23.05 -5.24
CA SER A 194 23.66 -21.72 -5.71
C SER A 194 22.53 -21.74 -6.75
N LEU A 195 22.52 -22.71 -7.68
CA LEU A 195 21.42 -22.87 -8.63
C LEU A 195 20.13 -23.32 -7.92
N MET A 196 20.25 -24.24 -6.95
CA MET A 196 19.10 -24.70 -6.17
C MET A 196 18.52 -23.59 -5.29
N ASN A 197 19.37 -22.78 -4.65
CA ASN A 197 18.92 -21.66 -3.83
C ASN A 197 18.22 -20.59 -4.66
N LYS A 198 18.75 -20.28 -5.86
CA LYS A 198 18.06 -19.38 -6.81
C LYS A 198 16.72 -19.94 -7.27
N ALA A 199 16.65 -21.23 -7.61
CA ALA A 199 15.40 -21.87 -8.00
C ALA A 199 14.37 -21.86 -6.86
N ARG A 200 14.80 -22.15 -5.63
CA ARG A 200 13.92 -22.12 -4.44
C ARG A 200 13.42 -20.70 -4.17
N ALA A 201 14.30 -19.71 -4.12
CA ALA A 201 13.92 -18.32 -3.92
C ALA A 201 12.97 -17.82 -5.03
N GLY A 202 13.21 -18.21 -6.29
CA GLY A 202 12.30 -17.90 -7.40
C GLY A 202 10.94 -18.57 -7.26
N SER A 203 10.89 -19.83 -6.81
CA SER A 203 9.64 -20.55 -6.53
C SER A 203 8.86 -19.94 -5.36
N GLU A 204 9.57 -19.54 -4.29
CA GLU A 204 8.99 -18.85 -3.13
C GLU A 204 8.36 -17.50 -3.56
N ALA A 205 9.10 -16.70 -4.33
CA ALA A 205 8.57 -15.46 -4.91
C ALA A 205 7.34 -15.71 -5.80
N CYS A 206 7.36 -16.71 -6.69
CA CYS A 206 6.17 -17.06 -7.49
C CYS A 206 4.96 -17.46 -6.63
N HIS A 207 5.16 -18.12 -5.48
CA HIS A 207 4.06 -18.45 -4.58
C HIS A 207 3.46 -17.22 -3.92
N LEU A 208 4.26 -16.18 -3.65
CA LEU A 208 3.75 -14.88 -3.18
C LEU A 208 2.94 -14.20 -4.28
N LEU A 209 3.46 -14.12 -5.50
CA LEU A 209 2.75 -13.54 -6.65
C LEU A 209 1.44 -14.28 -6.98
N ASP A 210 1.46 -15.62 -6.99
CA ASP A 210 0.26 -16.43 -7.21
C ASP A 210 -0.79 -16.25 -6.09
N ARG A 211 -0.36 -16.02 -4.84
CA ARG A 211 -1.28 -15.67 -3.75
C ARG A 211 -1.92 -14.30 -4.03
N ALA A 212 -1.10 -13.29 -4.31
CA ALA A 212 -1.60 -11.95 -4.61
C ALA A 212 -2.62 -11.95 -5.76
N GLN A 213 -2.32 -12.66 -6.85
CA GLN A 213 -3.24 -12.80 -7.99
C GLN A 213 -4.55 -13.54 -7.62
N ARG A 214 -4.49 -14.53 -6.73
CA ARG A 214 -5.69 -15.22 -6.23
C ARG A 214 -6.55 -14.32 -5.34
N ASP A 215 -5.92 -13.47 -4.53
CA ASP A 215 -6.61 -12.50 -3.68
C ASP A 215 -7.32 -11.43 -4.51
N VAL A 216 -6.69 -10.97 -5.61
CA VAL A 216 -7.34 -10.12 -6.63
C VAL A 216 -8.54 -10.84 -7.26
N ALA A 217 -8.37 -12.10 -7.66
CA ALA A 217 -9.45 -12.88 -8.26
C ALA A 217 -10.63 -13.16 -7.30
N SER A 218 -10.42 -13.00 -5.99
CA SER A 218 -11.47 -13.07 -4.97
C SER A 218 -11.94 -11.71 -4.47
N GLU A 219 -11.56 -10.61 -5.13
CA GLU A 219 -11.91 -9.22 -4.76
C GLU A 219 -11.50 -8.86 -3.32
N SER A 220 -10.45 -9.50 -2.81
CA SER A 220 -9.84 -9.25 -1.50
C SER A 220 -8.65 -8.31 -1.67
N TYR A 221 -8.94 -7.08 -2.10
CA TYR A 221 -7.91 -6.16 -2.59
C TYR A 221 -6.94 -5.71 -1.50
N ASP A 222 -7.39 -5.57 -0.26
CA ASP A 222 -6.55 -5.29 0.91
C ASP A 222 -5.45 -6.36 1.08
N HIS A 223 -5.85 -7.64 1.07
CA HIS A 223 -4.94 -8.76 1.14
C HIS A 223 -4.05 -8.90 -0.10
N ALA A 224 -4.60 -8.56 -1.28
CA ALA A 224 -3.83 -8.58 -2.52
C ALA A 224 -2.69 -7.55 -2.48
N ILE A 225 -2.96 -6.31 -2.06
CA ILE A 225 -1.97 -5.24 -1.92
C ILE A 225 -0.84 -5.67 -0.98
N ASP A 226 -1.18 -6.19 0.20
CA ASP A 226 -0.19 -6.72 1.15
C ASP A 226 0.67 -7.84 0.55
N SER A 227 0.04 -8.76 -0.19
CA SER A 227 0.75 -9.86 -0.86
C SER A 227 1.66 -9.37 -2.00
N TYR A 228 1.27 -8.32 -2.73
CA TYR A 228 2.13 -7.68 -3.74
C TYR A 228 3.30 -6.97 -3.08
N ILE A 229 3.11 -6.26 -1.97
CA ILE A 229 4.20 -5.64 -1.21
C ILE A 229 5.21 -6.71 -0.77
N GLU A 230 4.75 -7.81 -0.16
CA GLU A 230 5.62 -8.94 0.24
C GLU A 230 6.36 -9.53 -0.97
N TYR A 231 5.69 -9.64 -2.12
CA TYR A 231 6.31 -10.10 -3.36
C TYR A 231 7.42 -9.16 -3.84
N PHE A 232 7.17 -7.85 -3.92
CA PHE A 232 8.13 -6.88 -4.44
C PHE A 232 9.34 -6.68 -3.52
N GLU A 233 9.16 -6.82 -2.20
CA GLU A 233 10.25 -6.82 -1.22
C GLU A 233 11.16 -8.06 -1.31
N HIS A 234 10.68 -9.15 -1.89
CA HIS A 234 11.42 -10.40 -1.98
C HIS A 234 12.58 -10.31 -2.99
N ASP A 235 13.81 -10.65 -2.59
CA ASP A 235 15.05 -10.56 -3.40
C ASP A 235 15.01 -11.28 -4.77
N ALA A 236 14.09 -12.22 -4.93
CA ALA A 236 13.90 -13.00 -6.15
C ALA A 236 12.68 -12.58 -6.98
N SER A 237 12.05 -11.44 -6.68
CA SER A 237 11.01 -10.83 -7.51
C SER A 237 11.52 -10.53 -8.92
N ARG A 238 10.65 -10.71 -9.92
CA ARG A 238 11.00 -10.63 -11.35
C ARG A 238 9.92 -10.01 -12.23
N TRP A 239 8.68 -10.04 -11.79
CA TRP A 239 7.57 -9.40 -12.49
C TRP A 239 7.66 -7.88 -12.27
N GLU A 240 7.52 -7.11 -13.35
CA GLU A 240 7.78 -5.66 -13.38
C GLU A 240 6.50 -4.84 -13.62
N ASP A 241 5.32 -5.40 -13.34
CA ASP A 241 3.99 -4.77 -13.54
C ASP A 241 3.85 -3.91 -14.81
N THR A 242 4.18 -4.48 -15.97
CA THR A 242 4.28 -3.70 -17.20
C THR A 242 2.94 -3.29 -17.81
N ASP A 243 1.85 -3.90 -17.37
CA ASP A 243 0.48 -3.61 -17.81
C ASP A 243 -0.30 -2.70 -16.86
N GLY A 244 0.29 -2.33 -15.71
CA GLY A 244 -0.36 -1.49 -14.70
C GLY A 244 -1.40 -2.23 -13.89
N SER A 245 -1.25 -3.55 -13.72
CA SER A 245 -2.15 -4.38 -12.92
C SER A 245 -2.19 -3.92 -11.46
N VAL A 246 -1.08 -3.45 -10.88
CA VAL A 246 -1.07 -2.95 -9.49
C VAL A 246 -1.90 -1.67 -9.39
N ALA A 247 -1.80 -0.77 -10.37
CA ALA A 247 -2.64 0.44 -10.43
C ALA A 247 -4.13 0.08 -10.55
N GLU A 248 -4.47 -0.90 -11.39
CA GLU A 248 -5.84 -1.40 -11.53
C GLU A 248 -6.39 -1.99 -10.22
N ILE A 249 -5.55 -2.68 -9.44
CA ILE A 249 -5.93 -3.23 -8.13
C ILE A 249 -6.24 -2.11 -7.14
N HIS A 250 -5.38 -1.09 -7.03
CA HIS A 250 -5.63 0.05 -6.15
C HIS A 250 -6.88 0.83 -6.59
N PHE A 251 -7.09 1.00 -7.90
CA PHE A 251 -8.29 1.64 -8.43
C PHE A 251 -9.57 0.87 -8.07
N ASN A 252 -9.56 -0.46 -8.25
CA ASN A 252 -10.70 -1.29 -7.88
C ASN A 252 -10.94 -1.33 -6.36
N TYR A 253 -9.86 -1.29 -5.56
CA TYR A 253 -9.97 -1.19 -4.11
C TYR A 253 -10.62 0.12 -3.67
N ALA A 254 -10.23 1.25 -4.27
CA ALA A 254 -10.86 2.55 -4.02
C ALA A 254 -12.37 2.51 -4.34
N GLY A 255 -12.77 1.86 -5.44
CA GLY A 255 -14.18 1.65 -5.77
C GLY A 255 -14.94 0.77 -4.77
N GLN A 256 -14.28 -0.28 -4.24
CA GLN A 256 -14.85 -1.11 -3.18
C GLN A 256 -15.05 -0.31 -1.89
N LEU A 257 -14.05 0.49 -1.48
CA LEU A 257 -14.13 1.36 -0.32
C LEU A 257 -15.25 2.39 -0.45
N ALA A 258 -15.42 3.01 -1.62
CA ALA A 258 -16.52 3.93 -1.90
C ALA A 258 -17.90 3.25 -1.73
N THR A 259 -18.03 2.03 -2.28
CA THR A 259 -19.27 1.24 -2.18
C THR A 259 -19.57 0.79 -0.73
N GLU A 260 -18.53 0.51 0.05
CA GLU A 260 -18.65 0.19 1.48
C GLU A 260 -19.03 1.43 2.29
N ALA A 261 -18.40 2.57 2.02
CA ALA A 261 -18.70 3.85 2.64
C ALA A 261 -20.16 4.27 2.43
N GLU A 262 -20.70 4.09 1.22
CA GLU A 262 -22.13 4.35 0.92
C GLU A 262 -23.06 3.44 1.75
N GLN A 263 -22.71 2.15 1.88
CA GLN A 263 -23.49 1.22 2.70
C GLN A 263 -23.44 1.58 4.18
N LEU A 264 -22.26 1.95 4.70
CA LEU A 264 -22.10 2.42 6.07
C LEU A 264 -22.91 3.70 6.29
N TYR A 265 -22.76 4.71 5.44
CA TYR A 265 -23.46 5.98 5.54
C TYR A 265 -24.98 5.80 5.51
N SER A 266 -25.50 5.02 4.56
CA SER A 266 -26.95 4.78 4.41
C SER A 266 -27.57 3.96 5.55
N SER A 267 -26.75 3.23 6.31
CA SER A 267 -27.22 2.40 7.44
C SER A 267 -26.88 2.98 8.81
N ALA A 268 -26.05 4.03 8.87
CA ALA A 268 -25.64 4.69 10.09
C ALA A 268 -26.84 5.26 10.85
N ALA A 269 -26.86 5.01 12.16
CA ALA A 269 -27.85 5.52 13.09
C ALA A 269 -27.21 6.26 14.28
N THR A 270 -25.88 6.28 14.34
CA THR A 270 -25.08 6.86 15.41
C THR A 270 -23.89 7.62 14.83
N ASP A 271 -23.40 8.62 15.56
CA ASP A 271 -22.25 9.43 15.15
C ASP A 271 -20.98 8.59 14.90
N GLU A 272 -20.80 7.48 15.64
CA GLU A 272 -19.68 6.55 15.45
C GLU A 272 -19.75 5.83 14.10
N GLU A 273 -20.95 5.42 13.67
CA GLU A 273 -21.16 4.78 12.36
C GLU A 273 -21.01 5.78 11.21
N PHE A 274 -21.43 7.03 11.41
CA PHE A 274 -21.19 8.10 10.42
C PHE A 274 -19.70 8.42 10.26
N GLU A 275 -18.94 8.44 11.36
CA GLU A 275 -17.48 8.64 11.31
C GLU A 275 -16.77 7.47 10.60
N GLU A 276 -17.22 6.23 10.81
CA GLU A 276 -16.70 5.06 10.07
C GLU A 276 -16.96 5.20 8.56
N ALA A 277 -18.15 5.65 8.17
CA ALA A 277 -18.46 5.93 6.77
C ALA A 277 -17.61 7.05 6.18
N ARG A 278 -17.39 8.13 6.96
CA ARG A 278 -16.54 9.27 6.57
C ARG A 278 -15.10 8.85 6.33
N GLU A 279 -14.54 8.02 7.21
CA GLU A 279 -13.19 7.47 7.06
C GLU A 279 -13.08 6.57 5.83
N ALA A 280 -14.09 5.74 5.56
CA ALA A 280 -14.11 4.89 4.36
C ALA A 280 -14.15 5.73 3.06
N TYR A 281 -14.95 6.81 3.01
CA TYR A 281 -14.94 7.75 1.88
C TYR A 281 -13.59 8.43 1.70
N ARG A 282 -12.98 8.90 2.80
CA ARG A 282 -11.64 9.49 2.78
C ARG A 282 -10.61 8.50 2.24
N GLN A 283 -10.62 7.26 2.71
CA GLN A 283 -9.70 6.23 2.26
C GLN A 283 -9.89 5.90 0.78
N ALA A 284 -11.14 5.87 0.29
CA ALA A 284 -11.43 5.70 -1.13
C ALA A 284 -10.82 6.83 -1.98
N GLN A 285 -11.05 8.08 -1.56
CA GLN A 285 -10.52 9.27 -2.22
C GLN A 285 -8.98 9.28 -2.24
N GLU A 286 -8.34 9.05 -1.10
CA GLU A 286 -6.88 9.00 -0.98
C GLU A 286 -6.28 7.87 -1.84
N THR A 287 -6.96 6.73 -1.94
CA THR A 287 -6.52 5.62 -2.79
C THR A 287 -6.65 5.97 -4.28
N TYR A 288 -7.71 6.66 -4.70
CA TYR A 288 -7.82 7.19 -6.07
C TYR A 288 -6.70 8.19 -6.38
N SER A 289 -6.43 9.14 -5.49
CA SER A 289 -5.36 10.14 -5.66
C SER A 289 -3.99 9.50 -5.73
N PHE A 290 -3.72 8.49 -4.89
CA PHE A 290 -2.52 7.67 -4.98
C PHE A 290 -2.35 7.00 -6.35
N VAL A 291 -3.43 6.49 -6.95
CA VAL A 291 -3.38 5.94 -8.32
C VAL A 291 -3.05 7.01 -9.35
N ALA A 292 -3.66 8.20 -9.25
CA ALA A 292 -3.39 9.30 -10.17
C ALA A 292 -1.94 9.80 -10.10
N GLU A 293 -1.35 9.86 -8.91
CA GLU A 293 -0.01 10.38 -8.69
C GLU A 293 1.09 9.35 -9.00
N ASP A 294 1.05 8.22 -8.29
CA ASP A 294 2.15 7.24 -8.30
C ASP A 294 2.07 6.29 -9.51
N PHE A 295 0.91 6.21 -10.16
CA PHE A 295 0.68 5.39 -11.37
C PHE A 295 0.21 6.21 -12.57
N SER A 296 0.62 7.49 -12.65
CA SER A 296 0.19 8.48 -13.65
C SER A 296 0.31 8.08 -15.13
N ASP A 297 1.11 7.05 -15.48
CA ASP A 297 1.28 6.54 -16.85
C ASP A 297 0.43 5.29 -17.17
N THR A 298 -0.38 4.82 -16.22
CA THR A 298 -1.25 3.65 -16.38
C THR A 298 -2.65 4.00 -16.92
N PRO A 299 -3.38 3.05 -17.53
CA PRO A 299 -4.77 3.25 -17.91
C PRO A 299 -5.67 3.63 -16.72
N SER A 300 -5.49 3.00 -15.55
CA SER A 300 -6.30 3.27 -14.36
C SER A 300 -6.18 4.71 -13.87
N ALA A 301 -4.97 5.29 -13.90
CA ALA A 301 -4.78 6.70 -13.57
C ALA A 301 -5.57 7.66 -14.50
N SER A 302 -5.80 7.27 -15.75
CA SER A 302 -6.61 8.07 -16.67
C SER A 302 -8.12 8.02 -16.37
N ASP A 303 -8.57 7.01 -15.63
CA ASP A 303 -9.97 6.85 -15.22
C ASP A 303 -10.27 7.54 -13.88
N VAL A 304 -9.25 7.80 -13.05
CA VAL A 304 -9.37 8.44 -11.71
C VAL A 304 -10.20 9.73 -11.70
N PRO A 305 -10.00 10.72 -12.61
CA PRO A 305 -10.79 11.96 -12.55
C PRO A 305 -12.30 11.72 -12.68
N THR A 306 -12.69 10.71 -13.48
CA THR A 306 -14.10 10.34 -13.65
C THR A 306 -14.61 9.67 -12.38
N ALA A 307 -13.86 8.72 -11.83
CA ALA A 307 -14.24 8.01 -10.61
C ALA A 307 -14.36 8.94 -9.39
N LEU A 308 -13.47 9.92 -9.26
CA LEU A 308 -13.54 10.96 -8.22
C LEU A 308 -14.77 11.87 -8.38
N THR A 309 -15.15 12.18 -9.62
CA THR A 309 -16.38 12.94 -9.89
C THR A 309 -17.62 12.12 -9.52
N GLU A 310 -17.66 10.84 -9.90
CA GLU A 310 -18.75 9.92 -9.55
C GLU A 310 -18.86 9.74 -8.03
N LEU A 311 -17.74 9.57 -7.33
CA LEU A 311 -17.68 9.51 -5.86
C LEU A 311 -18.34 10.74 -5.23
N TYR A 312 -17.96 11.93 -5.69
CA TYR A 312 -18.54 13.17 -5.19
C TYR A 312 -20.04 13.28 -5.49
N ASP A 313 -20.45 13.01 -6.73
CA ASP A 313 -21.85 13.11 -7.17
C ASP A 313 -22.78 12.14 -6.41
N GLU A 314 -22.32 10.91 -6.17
CA GLU A 314 -23.09 9.91 -5.45
C GLU A 314 -23.23 10.28 -3.96
N THR A 315 -22.14 10.72 -3.33
CA THR A 315 -22.14 11.09 -1.91
C THR A 315 -22.91 12.38 -1.63
N THR A 316 -22.95 13.33 -2.57
CA THR A 316 -23.57 14.67 -2.40
C THR A 316 -24.93 14.82 -3.08
N ALA A 317 -25.59 13.70 -3.38
CA ALA A 317 -26.87 13.69 -4.10
C ALA A 317 -27.98 14.53 -3.44
N ASP A 318 -27.91 14.77 -2.12
CA ASP A 318 -28.85 15.63 -1.40
C ASP A 318 -28.76 17.11 -1.81
N TYR A 319 -27.62 17.56 -2.35
CA TYR A 319 -27.48 18.93 -2.89
C TYR A 319 -28.45 19.16 -4.04
N ALA A 320 -28.50 18.24 -5.01
CA ALA A 320 -29.46 18.28 -6.11
C ALA A 320 -30.91 18.07 -5.66
N GLY A 321 -31.10 17.46 -4.48
CA GLY A 321 -32.40 17.28 -3.83
C GLY A 321 -32.88 18.47 -3.00
N GLU A 322 -32.09 19.55 -2.90
CA GLU A 322 -32.34 20.71 -2.03
C GLU A 322 -32.49 20.32 -0.55
N ASN A 323 -31.87 19.21 -0.13
CA ASN A 323 -31.79 18.79 1.26
C ASN A 323 -30.52 19.38 1.89
N TRP A 324 -30.54 20.70 2.06
CA TRP A 324 -29.35 21.53 2.28
C TRP A 324 -28.52 21.14 3.51
N CYS A 325 -29.16 20.77 4.62
CA CYS A 325 -28.43 20.38 5.82
C CYS A 325 -27.68 19.04 5.63
N ALA A 326 -28.34 18.05 5.01
CA ALA A 326 -27.67 16.79 4.67
C ALA A 326 -26.58 16.99 3.62
N ALA A 327 -26.83 17.85 2.62
CA ALA A 327 -25.85 18.21 1.59
C ALA A 327 -24.64 18.91 2.21
N PHE A 328 -24.86 19.83 3.14
CA PHE A 328 -23.79 20.47 3.91
C PHE A 328 -22.92 19.42 4.62
N ASP A 329 -23.51 18.48 5.37
CA ASP A 329 -22.73 17.44 6.06
C ASP A 329 -21.99 16.50 5.09
N GLN A 330 -22.64 16.08 4.00
CA GLN A 330 -22.06 15.22 2.96
C GLN A 330 -20.89 15.86 2.23
N ILE A 331 -21.04 17.08 1.73
CA ILE A 331 -19.94 17.81 1.06
C ILE A 331 -18.79 17.97 2.06
N GLY A 332 -19.11 18.15 3.34
CA GLY A 332 -18.11 18.24 4.38
C GLY A 332 -17.28 17.01 4.63
N ILE A 333 -17.69 15.81 4.18
CA ILE A 333 -16.86 14.60 4.20
C ILE A 333 -15.55 14.83 3.43
N PHE A 334 -15.62 15.65 2.38
CA PHE A 334 -14.55 15.90 1.43
C PHE A 334 -13.71 17.15 1.74
N ASP A 335 -14.02 17.84 2.84
CA ASP A 335 -13.21 18.95 3.33
C ASP A 335 -11.76 18.48 3.59
N ASP A 336 -10.79 19.33 3.25
CA ASP A 336 -9.35 19.10 3.43
C ASP A 336 -8.76 17.91 2.65
N LEU A 337 -9.48 17.33 1.69
CA LEU A 337 -8.95 16.30 0.79
C LEU A 337 -8.27 16.92 -0.44
N ASP A 338 -7.33 16.17 -1.03
CA ASP A 338 -6.61 16.61 -2.22
C ASP A 338 -7.38 16.28 -3.51
N TRP A 339 -7.77 17.31 -4.25
CA TRP A 339 -8.57 17.18 -5.48
C TRP A 339 -7.77 17.53 -6.75
N ASP A 340 -6.44 17.50 -6.71
CA ASP A 340 -5.59 17.82 -7.87
C ASP A 340 -5.89 16.93 -9.10
N ALA A 341 -6.29 15.67 -8.88
CA ALA A 341 -6.69 14.75 -9.93
C ALA A 341 -8.08 15.05 -10.53
N ALA A 342 -8.94 15.80 -9.82
CA ALA A 342 -10.29 16.17 -10.25
C ALA A 342 -10.61 17.62 -9.85
N PRO A 343 -9.94 18.62 -10.45
CA PRO A 343 -10.06 20.03 -10.03
C PRO A 343 -11.50 20.59 -10.17
N GLY A 344 -12.31 20.03 -11.07
CA GLY A 344 -13.72 20.40 -11.18
C GLY A 344 -14.55 20.03 -9.96
N VAL A 345 -14.14 19.01 -9.18
CA VAL A 345 -14.77 18.69 -7.89
C VAL A 345 -14.33 19.70 -6.81
N ALA A 346 -13.06 20.10 -6.81
CA ALA A 346 -12.58 21.14 -5.90
C ALA A 346 -13.36 22.46 -6.06
N GLU A 347 -13.53 22.91 -7.31
CA GLU A 347 -14.32 24.11 -7.64
C GLU A 347 -15.78 23.97 -7.16
N ARG A 348 -16.36 22.77 -7.26
CA ARG A 348 -17.71 22.50 -6.77
C ARG A 348 -17.80 22.49 -5.25
N ILE A 349 -16.84 21.90 -4.54
CA ILE A 349 -16.82 21.96 -3.07
C ILE A 349 -16.76 23.41 -2.59
N GLU A 350 -15.91 24.25 -3.21
CA GLU A 350 -15.79 25.67 -2.88
C GLU A 350 -17.09 26.47 -3.12
N GLU A 351 -17.91 26.07 -4.10
CA GLU A 351 -19.19 26.71 -4.43
C GLU A 351 -20.37 26.13 -3.64
N GLU A 352 -20.56 24.80 -3.70
CA GLU A 352 -21.71 24.08 -3.18
C GLU A 352 -21.71 24.00 -1.65
N ARG A 353 -20.53 24.02 -0.99
CA ARG A 353 -20.45 23.92 0.47
C ARG A 353 -21.03 25.13 1.19
N PRO A 354 -20.55 26.37 0.96
CA PRO A 354 -21.13 27.53 1.61
C PRO A 354 -22.58 27.79 1.17
N ASP A 355 -22.95 27.43 -0.06
CA ASP A 355 -24.34 27.49 -0.52
C ASP A 355 -25.26 26.57 0.30
N SER A 356 -24.85 25.32 0.49
CA SER A 356 -25.58 24.35 1.32
C SER A 356 -25.69 24.83 2.78
N ALA A 357 -24.61 25.40 3.31
CA ALA A 357 -24.59 25.94 4.68
C ALA A 357 -25.62 27.08 4.83
N LEU A 358 -25.59 28.06 3.93
CA LEU A 358 -26.50 29.21 3.98
C LEU A 358 -27.95 28.77 3.89
N ASN A 359 -28.28 27.88 2.95
CA ASN A 359 -29.65 27.37 2.80
C ASN A 359 -30.06 26.44 3.96
N CYS A 360 -29.13 25.71 4.58
CA CYS A 360 -29.39 24.96 5.81
C CYS A 360 -29.73 25.90 6.98
N GLY A 361 -29.01 27.02 7.13
CA GLY A 361 -29.32 28.04 8.13
C GLY A 361 -30.74 28.57 8.01
N TRP A 362 -31.21 28.83 6.79
CA TRP A 362 -32.61 29.20 6.54
C TRP A 362 -33.59 28.10 6.93
N ALA A 363 -33.29 26.84 6.60
CA ALA A 363 -34.13 25.70 6.99
C ALA A 363 -34.20 25.50 8.51
N GLN A 364 -33.12 25.79 9.24
CA GLN A 364 -33.06 25.74 10.70
C GLN A 364 -33.91 26.84 11.36
N ILE A 365 -33.94 28.05 10.79
CA ILE A 365 -34.89 29.09 11.22
C ILE A 365 -36.33 28.60 11.04
N ASP A 366 -36.65 28.04 9.87
CA ASP A 366 -37.98 27.53 9.56
C ASP A 366 -38.42 26.35 10.46
N SER A 367 -37.49 25.52 10.92
CA SER A 367 -37.76 24.44 11.89
C SER A 367 -37.79 24.91 13.35
N GLY A 368 -37.28 26.11 13.63
CA GLY A 368 -37.16 26.69 14.97
C GLY A 368 -35.87 26.30 15.72
N ASP A 369 -34.91 25.70 15.03
CA ASP A 369 -33.60 25.29 15.56
C ASP A 369 -32.61 26.47 15.54
N LEU A 370 -32.92 27.51 16.33
CA LEU A 370 -32.19 28.79 16.28
C LEU A 370 -30.75 28.72 16.76
N GLU A 371 -30.41 27.78 17.62
CA GLU A 371 -29.05 27.55 18.10
C GLU A 371 -28.16 27.08 16.93
N ASP A 372 -28.64 26.09 16.16
CA ASP A 372 -27.94 25.57 14.99
C ASP A 372 -27.84 26.62 13.87
N ALA A 373 -28.86 27.47 13.70
CA ALA A 373 -28.84 28.57 12.74
C ALA A 373 -27.77 29.62 13.08
N GLU A 374 -27.62 29.95 14.37
CA GLU A 374 -26.56 30.85 14.86
C GLU A 374 -25.17 30.24 14.66
N GLU A 375 -25.00 28.94 14.95
CA GLU A 375 -23.75 28.22 14.67
C GLU A 375 -23.42 28.22 13.17
N THR A 376 -24.43 28.09 12.31
CA THR A 376 -24.27 28.14 10.84
C THR A 376 -23.80 29.51 10.36
N VAL A 377 -24.36 30.60 10.90
CA VAL A 377 -23.88 31.97 10.62
C VAL A 377 -22.40 32.10 11.03
N ALA A 378 -22.06 31.71 12.27
CA ALA A 378 -20.70 31.79 12.76
C ALA A 378 -19.71 30.95 11.91
N TYR A 379 -20.14 29.78 11.44
CA TYR A 379 -19.38 28.95 10.52
C TYR A 379 -19.13 29.65 9.18
N LEU A 380 -20.15 30.24 8.58
CA LEU A 380 -20.08 30.95 7.30
C LEU A 380 -19.16 32.17 7.39
N GLU A 381 -19.29 32.99 8.42
CA GLU A 381 -18.43 34.16 8.63
C GLU A 381 -16.95 33.76 8.86
N ALA A 382 -16.72 32.67 9.57
CA ALA A 382 -15.36 32.22 9.90
C ALA A 382 -14.64 31.59 8.71
N ASN A 383 -15.34 30.76 7.93
CA ASN A 383 -14.73 29.94 6.88
C ASN A 383 -14.93 30.51 5.47
N TYR A 384 -15.99 31.29 5.25
CA TYR A 384 -16.37 31.85 3.94
C TYR A 384 -16.72 33.35 4.02
N PRO A 385 -15.83 34.22 4.54
CA PRO A 385 -16.13 35.63 4.79
C PRO A 385 -16.44 36.45 3.53
N ASP A 386 -16.10 35.94 2.34
CA ASP A 386 -16.35 36.59 1.06
C ASP A 386 -17.54 35.98 0.29
N TYR A 387 -18.12 34.88 0.78
CA TYR A 387 -19.28 34.22 0.16
C TYR A 387 -20.57 34.91 0.58
N ASP A 388 -21.39 35.32 -0.39
CA ASP A 388 -22.72 35.95 -0.21
C ASP A 388 -22.88 36.75 1.11
N VAL A 389 -22.03 37.76 1.30
CA VAL A 389 -21.98 38.56 2.55
C VAL A 389 -23.36 39.14 2.89
N ASP A 390 -24.08 39.63 1.89
CA ASP A 390 -25.42 40.18 2.07
C ASP A 390 -26.41 39.09 2.55
N GLY A 391 -26.32 37.88 2.01
CA GLY A 391 -27.13 36.72 2.42
C GLY A 391 -26.81 36.23 3.84
N ILE A 392 -25.52 36.24 4.24
CA ILE A 392 -25.11 35.88 5.62
C ILE A 392 -25.60 36.93 6.61
N GLU A 393 -25.41 38.23 6.32
CA GLU A 393 -25.92 39.33 7.16
C GLU A 393 -27.46 39.32 7.25
N GLU A 394 -28.13 38.88 6.18
CA GLU A 394 -29.58 38.66 6.19
C GLU A 394 -29.95 37.47 7.09
N LEU A 395 -29.27 36.32 6.96
CA LEU A 395 -29.50 35.16 7.81
C LEU A 395 -29.32 35.51 9.30
N GLU A 396 -28.21 36.16 9.67
CA GLU A 396 -27.94 36.61 11.06
C GLU A 396 -29.08 37.48 11.59
N ARG A 397 -29.55 38.44 10.78
CA ARG A 397 -30.67 39.32 11.15
C ARG A 397 -31.94 38.53 11.41
N TYR A 398 -32.24 37.53 10.59
CA TYR A 398 -33.43 36.70 10.77
C TYR A 398 -33.30 35.72 11.94
N VAL A 399 -32.10 35.21 12.25
CA VAL A 399 -31.84 34.46 13.49
C VAL A 399 -32.19 35.32 14.70
N GLY A 400 -31.65 36.55 14.77
CA GLY A 400 -31.95 37.49 15.86
C GLY A 400 -33.45 37.83 15.97
N ALA A 401 -34.11 38.02 14.83
CA ALA A 401 -35.55 38.24 14.76
C ALA A 401 -36.35 37.06 15.34
N ALA A 402 -35.96 35.82 15.01
CA ALA A 402 -36.59 34.62 15.51
C ALA A 402 -36.37 34.40 17.01
N TYR A 403 -35.21 34.80 17.56
CA TYR A 403 -34.97 34.81 19.01
C TYR A 403 -35.94 35.75 19.73
N ILE A 404 -36.10 36.97 19.21
CA ILE A 404 -37.07 37.95 19.74
C ILE A 404 -38.49 37.40 19.64
N GLU A 405 -38.88 36.81 18.51
CA GLU A 405 -40.21 36.20 18.35
C GLU A 405 -40.47 35.10 19.38
N ARG A 406 -39.52 34.18 19.56
CA ARG A 406 -39.61 33.10 20.55
C ARG A 406 -39.75 33.63 21.97
N GLU A 407 -39.02 34.69 22.30
CA GLU A 407 -39.14 35.36 23.59
C GLU A 407 -40.50 36.02 23.78
N MET A 408 -41.02 36.70 22.76
CA MET A 408 -42.35 37.29 22.79
C MET A 408 -43.44 36.23 23.00
N ASP A 409 -43.34 35.11 22.29
CA ASP A 409 -44.26 33.98 22.43
C ASP A 409 -44.21 33.38 23.84
N GLN A 410 -43.02 33.19 24.40
CA GLN A 410 -42.85 32.69 25.77
C GLN A 410 -43.48 33.63 26.80
N ALA A 411 -43.31 34.93 26.63
CA ALA A 411 -43.89 35.93 27.53
C ALA A 411 -45.43 35.94 27.50
N THR A 412 -46.06 35.55 26.39
CA THR A 412 -47.51 35.64 26.20
C THR A 412 -48.24 34.31 26.42
N LEU A 413 -47.52 33.21 26.67
CA LEU A 413 -48.08 31.87 26.89
C LEU A 413 -49.21 31.77 27.94
N ILE A 414 -49.14 32.58 29.01
CA ILE A 414 -50.11 32.51 30.12
C ILE A 414 -51.29 33.45 29.86
N ALA A 415 -50.98 34.72 29.64
CA ALA A 415 -51.95 35.77 29.36
C ALA A 415 -51.21 37.04 28.90
N SER A 416 -51.83 37.77 27.99
CA SER A 416 -51.41 39.10 27.54
C SER A 416 -52.60 40.06 27.56
N ASN A 417 -52.33 41.35 27.40
CA ASN A 417 -53.34 42.35 27.11
C ASN A 417 -53.01 43.02 25.76
N ASP A 418 -54.02 43.49 25.03
CA ASP A 418 -53.81 44.18 23.76
C ASP A 418 -53.18 45.57 24.00
N ILE A 419 -52.13 45.89 23.24
CA ILE A 419 -51.59 47.25 23.16
C ILE A 419 -52.50 48.12 22.28
N GLU A 420 -52.69 49.39 22.65
CA GLU A 420 -53.48 50.32 21.84
C GLU A 420 -52.65 50.79 20.62
N GLY A 421 -52.95 50.23 19.43
CA GLY A 421 -52.20 50.48 18.20
C GLY A 421 -52.51 51.81 17.48
N SER A 422 -53.03 52.82 18.17
CA SER A 422 -53.34 54.13 17.55
C SER A 422 -52.21 55.14 17.81
N PRO A 423 -51.77 55.92 16.80
CA PRO A 423 -50.73 56.91 17.00
C PRO A 423 -51.23 58.05 17.90
N TYR A 424 -50.34 58.56 18.76
CA TYR A 424 -50.57 59.73 19.61
C TYR A 424 -50.60 61.00 18.76
N GLU A 425 -49.64 61.12 17.84
CA GLU A 425 -49.54 62.22 16.88
C GLU A 425 -49.22 61.67 15.49
N THR A 426 -49.78 62.29 14.45
CA THR A 426 -49.42 62.02 13.06
C THR A 426 -48.76 63.27 12.49
N GLY A 427 -47.48 63.15 12.15
CA GLY A 427 -46.61 64.22 11.66
C GLY A 427 -46.15 64.03 10.21
N GLY A 428 -45.11 64.79 9.83
CA GLY A 428 -44.46 64.70 8.52
C GLY A 428 -43.00 64.29 8.69
N GLY A 429 -42.74 62.99 8.69
CA GLY A 429 -41.41 62.37 8.77
C GLY A 429 -41.35 61.11 7.91
N ASP A 430 -40.15 60.57 7.71
CA ASP A 430 -39.90 59.31 7.01
C ASP A 430 -39.82 58.09 7.94
N LYS A 431 -39.55 58.32 9.23
CA LYS A 431 -39.53 57.30 10.30
C LYS A 431 -40.79 57.33 11.16
N VAL A 432 -40.99 56.26 11.93
CA VAL A 432 -41.94 56.15 13.03
C VAL A 432 -41.19 56.43 14.33
N SER A 433 -41.73 57.25 15.22
CA SER A 433 -41.15 57.48 16.55
C SER A 433 -41.98 56.76 17.61
N ILE A 434 -41.31 56.04 18.52
CA ILE A 434 -41.93 55.34 19.64
C ILE A 434 -41.40 55.94 20.93
N GLN A 435 -42.33 56.42 21.76
CA GLN A 435 -42.06 57.10 23.03
C GLN A 435 -42.85 56.48 24.18
N TYR A 436 -42.23 55.52 24.87
CA TYR A 436 -42.85 54.88 26.04
C TYR A 436 -42.15 55.28 27.33
N VAL A 437 -42.95 55.64 28.33
CA VAL A 437 -42.47 56.03 29.65
C VAL A 437 -42.85 54.93 30.64
N ASN A 438 -41.86 54.42 31.36
CA ASN A 438 -42.08 53.44 32.42
C ASN A 438 -42.43 54.15 33.73
N TYR A 439 -43.70 54.11 34.13
CA TYR A 439 -44.18 54.69 35.38
C TYR A 439 -44.37 53.63 36.48
N THR A 440 -43.58 52.55 36.43
CA THR A 440 -43.56 51.44 37.40
C THR A 440 -42.25 51.43 38.20
N ASP A 441 -42.22 50.65 39.29
CA ASP A 441 -41.03 50.41 40.12
C ASP A 441 -40.14 49.27 39.61
N ASP A 442 -40.57 48.57 38.56
CA ASP A 442 -39.83 47.51 37.90
C ASP A 442 -39.27 47.97 36.55
N GLU A 443 -38.14 47.38 36.16
CA GLU A 443 -37.60 47.56 34.82
C GLU A 443 -38.51 46.90 33.78
N MET A 444 -38.75 47.59 32.66
CA MET A 444 -39.56 47.08 31.56
C MET A 444 -38.73 46.85 30.30
N ARG A 445 -39.27 46.02 29.42
CA ARG A 445 -38.71 45.76 28.09
C ARG A 445 -39.73 46.04 27.02
N PHE A 446 -39.27 46.66 25.96
CA PHE A 446 -39.95 46.81 24.70
C PHE A 446 -39.28 45.89 23.68
N LEU A 447 -39.98 44.83 23.26
CA LEU A 447 -39.56 43.94 22.19
C LEU A 447 -40.33 44.30 20.92
N TYR A 448 -39.65 44.29 19.77
CA TYR A 448 -40.29 44.52 18.48
C TYR A 448 -39.75 43.59 17.41
N LEU A 449 -40.66 43.21 16.50
CA LEU A 449 -40.39 42.44 15.29
C LEU A 449 -41.10 43.10 14.12
N GLY A 450 -40.38 43.44 13.06
CA GLY A 450 -40.82 44.26 11.95
C GLY A 450 -40.58 43.63 10.58
N PRO A 451 -40.78 44.40 9.50
CA PRO A 451 -40.49 43.96 8.15
C PRO A 451 -38.99 43.67 7.95
N ASP A 452 -38.68 42.76 7.03
CA ASP A 452 -37.31 42.44 6.60
C ASP A 452 -36.37 42.03 7.76
N GLY A 453 -36.93 41.38 8.79
CA GLY A 453 -36.17 40.93 9.95
C GLY A 453 -35.77 42.05 10.92
N ALA A 454 -36.31 43.27 10.78
CA ALA A 454 -36.05 44.35 11.73
C ALA A 454 -36.52 43.93 13.14
N HIS A 455 -35.61 43.88 14.10
CA HIS A 455 -35.92 43.41 15.45
C HIS A 455 -35.08 44.14 16.49
N GLY A 456 -35.51 44.05 17.75
CA GLY A 456 -34.69 44.51 18.87
C GLY A 456 -35.40 44.45 20.21
N GLU A 457 -34.60 44.68 21.24
CA GLU A 457 -35.01 44.79 22.63
C GLU A 457 -34.52 46.15 23.15
N VAL A 458 -35.43 46.89 23.80
CA VAL A 458 -35.10 48.13 24.48
C VAL A 458 -35.55 48.03 25.93
N THR A 459 -34.61 48.20 26.85
CA THR A 459 -34.88 48.27 28.28
C THR A 459 -35.29 49.69 28.67
N ILE A 460 -36.36 49.81 29.46
CA ILE A 460 -36.87 51.08 29.98
C ILE A 460 -36.74 51.04 31.50
N ASP A 461 -35.86 51.89 32.03
CA ASP A 461 -35.54 51.98 33.46
C ASP A 461 -36.80 52.25 34.31
N PRO A 462 -36.87 51.73 35.55
CA PRO A 462 -37.95 52.03 36.47
C PRO A 462 -37.97 53.51 36.83
N CYS A 463 -39.15 54.03 37.19
CA CYS A 463 -39.24 55.42 37.63
C CYS A 463 -39.00 55.57 39.13
N ASP A 464 -37.79 56.02 39.47
CA ASP A 464 -37.35 56.24 40.85
C ASP A 464 -38.17 57.30 41.61
N ASP A 465 -38.69 58.31 40.92
CA ASP A 465 -39.36 59.49 41.50
C ASP A 465 -40.88 59.54 41.25
N CYS A 466 -41.45 58.51 40.61
CA CYS A 466 -42.85 58.47 40.24
C CYS A 466 -43.75 58.03 41.41
N ASP A 467 -44.86 58.74 41.61
CA ASP A 467 -45.91 58.28 42.51
C ASP A 467 -46.74 57.17 41.85
N THR A 468 -46.32 55.92 42.04
CA THR A 468 -47.02 54.72 41.50
C THR A 468 -48.39 54.47 42.14
N SER A 469 -48.80 55.27 43.15
CA SER A 469 -50.07 55.08 43.85
C SER A 469 -51.29 55.69 43.13
N ALA A 470 -51.09 56.42 42.03
CA ALA A 470 -52.17 56.94 41.17
C ALA A 470 -51.75 56.96 39.69
N PRO A 471 -52.67 56.71 38.74
CA PRO A 471 -52.36 56.80 37.32
C PRO A 471 -51.93 58.23 36.96
N PRO A 472 -50.84 58.40 36.18
CA PRO A 472 -50.40 59.73 35.76
C PRO A 472 -51.45 60.39 34.86
N SER A 473 -51.50 61.73 34.84
CA SER A 473 -52.27 62.43 33.80
C SER A 473 -51.58 62.27 32.45
N SER A 474 -52.31 61.82 31.42
CA SER A 474 -51.78 61.38 30.12
C SER A 474 -50.89 62.36 29.34
N THR A 475 -50.87 63.64 29.71
CA THR A 475 -50.03 64.67 29.05
C THR A 475 -48.80 65.05 29.86
N SER A 476 -48.72 64.75 31.15
CA SER A 476 -47.58 65.15 31.98
C SER A 476 -46.45 64.12 32.00
N CYS A 477 -46.76 62.86 31.71
CA CYS A 477 -45.78 61.78 31.74
C CYS A 477 -44.99 61.66 30.43
N LEU A 478 -45.53 62.08 29.28
CA LEU A 478 -44.81 62.05 27.99
C LEU A 478 -43.71 63.13 27.89
N ASP A 479 -43.72 64.13 28.77
CA ASP A 479 -42.64 65.12 28.89
C ASP A 479 -41.46 64.61 29.77
N ASP A 480 -41.50 63.34 30.19
CA ASP A 480 -40.46 62.75 31.05
C ASP A 480 -39.16 62.50 30.27
N PRO A 481 -38.00 63.00 30.75
CA PRO A 481 -36.72 62.75 30.10
C PRO A 481 -36.29 61.27 30.08
N ASN A 482 -36.94 60.41 30.85
CA ASN A 482 -36.72 58.95 30.88
C ASN A 482 -37.60 58.20 29.86
N ALA A 483 -38.31 58.91 28.98
CA ALA A 483 -39.00 58.27 27.86
C ALA A 483 -37.99 57.49 27.00
N MET A 484 -38.33 56.24 26.70
CA MET A 484 -37.70 55.52 25.59
C MET A 484 -37.91 56.34 24.32
N ASP A 485 -36.88 56.48 23.49
CA ASP A 485 -36.99 57.13 22.18
C ASP A 485 -36.38 56.20 21.12
N LEU A 486 -37.24 55.61 20.31
CA LEU A 486 -36.87 54.64 19.28
C LEU A 486 -37.44 55.09 17.92
N GLU A 487 -36.59 55.13 16.91
CA GLU A 487 -37.00 55.38 15.53
C GLU A 487 -36.99 54.08 14.72
N LEU A 488 -38.12 53.76 14.08
CA LEU A 488 -38.27 52.58 13.23
C LEU A 488 -38.66 52.99 11.81
N ASP A 489 -38.38 52.10 10.86
CA ASP A 489 -38.91 52.22 9.51
C ASP A 489 -40.44 52.00 9.50
N PRO A 490 -41.18 52.61 8.56
CA PRO A 490 -42.61 52.34 8.43
C PRO A 490 -42.87 50.89 8.03
N GLY A 491 -43.87 50.26 8.65
CA GLY A 491 -44.20 48.87 8.38
C GLY A 491 -45.12 48.25 9.41
N LYS A 492 -45.38 46.96 9.23
CA LYS A 492 -46.13 46.15 10.20
C LYS A 492 -45.17 45.62 11.25
N TYR A 493 -45.41 45.95 12.50
CA TYR A 493 -44.63 45.49 13.64
C TYR A 493 -45.49 44.65 14.58
N ARG A 494 -44.93 43.55 15.08
CA ARG A 494 -45.38 42.92 16.32
C ARG A 494 -44.59 43.56 17.45
N VAL A 495 -45.26 44.02 18.50
CA VAL A 495 -44.63 44.66 19.65
C VAL A 495 -45.07 43.99 20.93
N LEU A 496 -44.18 43.96 21.93
CA LEU A 496 -44.45 43.47 23.27
C LEU A 496 -43.81 44.38 24.32
N ILE A 497 -44.55 44.70 25.38
CA ILE A 497 -44.09 45.51 26.50
C ILE A 497 -44.39 44.78 27.81
N GLY A 498 -43.39 44.56 28.66
CA GLY A 498 -43.58 43.90 29.95
C GLY A 498 -42.41 44.07 30.91
N SER A 499 -42.60 43.72 32.19
CA SER A 499 -41.58 43.79 33.24
C SER A 499 -40.55 42.65 33.13
N THR A 500 -39.27 42.91 33.42
CA THR A 500 -38.20 41.89 33.50
C THR A 500 -38.26 41.03 34.77
N GLY A 501 -38.83 41.56 35.86
CA GLY A 501 -38.88 40.93 37.18
C GLY A 501 -40.25 40.41 37.60
N GLY A 502 -41.26 40.59 36.75
CA GLY A 502 -42.68 40.49 37.08
C GLY A 502 -43.15 39.12 37.56
N SER A 503 -44.10 39.16 38.48
CA SER A 503 -44.86 38.00 38.94
C SER A 503 -45.56 37.33 37.75
N ILE A 504 -45.89 36.04 37.83
CA ILE A 504 -46.68 35.32 36.79
C ILE A 504 -48.07 35.94 36.50
N PHE A 505 -48.44 36.99 37.24
CA PHE A 505 -49.67 37.74 37.13
C PHE A 505 -49.51 39.07 36.37
N ASP A 506 -48.29 39.51 36.09
CA ASP A 506 -48.03 40.69 35.27
C ASP A 506 -48.16 40.30 33.80
N ARG A 507 -49.23 40.76 33.16
CA ARG A 507 -49.55 40.44 31.77
C ARG A 507 -48.83 41.42 30.85
N PRO A 508 -47.95 40.98 29.95
CA PRO A 508 -47.37 41.86 28.95
C PRO A 508 -48.46 42.46 28.05
N LEU A 509 -48.22 43.67 27.60
CA LEU A 509 -48.96 44.29 26.50
C LEU A 509 -48.39 43.75 25.19
N GLU A 510 -49.21 43.22 24.29
CA GLU A 510 -48.76 42.80 22.97
C GLU A 510 -49.72 43.27 21.88
N GLY A 511 -49.23 43.33 20.65
CA GLY A 511 -50.11 43.48 19.50
C GLY A 511 -49.37 43.67 18.19
N GLU A 512 -50.11 43.59 17.09
CA GLU A 512 -49.64 43.96 15.77
C GLU A 512 -50.05 45.40 15.44
N VAL A 513 -49.09 46.24 15.08
CA VAL A 513 -49.28 47.66 14.77
C VAL A 513 -48.77 47.94 13.35
N ASP A 514 -49.64 48.52 12.51
CA ASP A 514 -49.26 49.03 11.19
C ASP A 514 -48.81 50.49 11.33
N MET A 515 -47.49 50.67 11.45
CA MET A 515 -46.85 51.95 11.74
C MET A 515 -46.53 52.71 10.46
N LYS A 516 -46.96 53.97 10.36
CA LYS A 516 -46.78 54.79 9.14
C LYS A 516 -45.73 55.87 9.34
N ALA A 517 -45.08 56.23 8.25
CA ALA A 517 -44.11 57.32 8.21
C ALA A 517 -44.68 58.60 8.82
N GLY A 518 -43.98 59.18 9.80
CA GLY A 518 -44.36 60.39 10.51
C GLY A 518 -45.30 60.17 11.69
N ASP A 519 -45.79 58.95 11.95
CA ASP A 519 -46.57 58.65 13.15
C ASP A 519 -45.66 58.60 14.39
N VAL A 520 -46.19 59.10 15.50
CA VAL A 520 -45.60 59.03 16.85
C VAL A 520 -46.50 58.18 17.72
N TYR A 521 -45.98 57.06 18.20
CA TYR A 521 -46.64 56.20 19.17
C TYR A 521 -46.11 56.55 20.55
N ALA A 522 -46.98 57.02 21.44
CA ALA A 522 -46.54 57.46 22.75
C ALA A 522 -47.54 57.07 23.83
N ASP A 523 -47.06 56.48 24.91
CA ASP A 523 -47.90 56.04 26.03
C ASP A 523 -47.11 55.98 27.35
N CYS A 524 -47.85 56.06 28.45
CA CYS A 524 -47.30 55.98 29.81
C CYS A 524 -47.77 54.68 30.45
N ILE A 525 -46.84 53.76 30.62
CA ILE A 525 -47.14 52.41 31.12
C ILE A 525 -47.11 52.43 32.65
N TYR A 526 -48.20 52.00 33.28
CA TYR A 526 -48.34 51.90 34.74
C TYR A 526 -49.12 50.63 35.11
N ILE A 527 -48.90 50.11 36.32
CA ILE A 527 -49.65 48.97 36.84
C ILE A 527 -50.87 49.49 37.62
N SER A 528 -52.08 49.13 37.19
CA SER A 528 -53.29 49.41 37.99
C SER A 528 -53.49 48.29 39.01
N SER A 529 -53.39 48.62 40.30
CA SER A 529 -53.80 47.71 41.38
C SER A 529 -55.33 47.60 41.41
N ASP A 530 -55.91 46.57 40.81
CA ASP A 530 -57.33 46.21 40.94
C ASP A 530 -57.64 45.43 42.23
#